data_AF-A0A2D9DXC2-F1
#
_entry.id   AF-A0A2D9DXC2-F1
#
_cell.length_a   1.000
_cell.length_b   1.000
_cell.length_c   1.000
_cell.angle_alpha   90.00
_cell.angle_beta   90.00
_cell.angle_gamma   90.00
#
_symmetry.space_group_name_H-M   'P 1'
#
loop_
_entity.id
_entity.type
_entity.pdbx_description
1 polymer ?
#
loop_
_entity_poly.entity_id
_entity_poly.type
_entity_poly.pdbx_seq_one_letter_code
_entity_poly.pdbx_strand_id
1 'polypeptide(L)'
;MTGDFMQDSMNTRRHKRSFVQRTLVVLATCGMLATTSVLAQTNTLVRVATSYGDFTIELFDEQTPNTVRNFLGYVDRGDYSGSVFHRSVDNFVIQSGAYRWLGNCPQGASPGINCSAQRITQRDAVVNEPGISNTAGTLAMAKLEGNPNSATSQWFINVSNNAETLDDQNGGFTVFARILGEGLDVAQTINDLTEYSIGGEAQAMPLRTTEGAPLPNNGIPPVTENLVLINMHRVQRFSSAIHVFEYQTGILSTQVNAGDDLGRMSMLLRVVAGDDPAQTYFEIDPRSMVDLAINPEGIASFSTSDQRLRIPQVEINNNGNVSLVNNVVLRMVDEARLRFVLESYE
;
A
#
# COMPACT_ATOMS: atom_id res chain seq x y z
N MET A 1 -31.26 -71.27 65.61
CA MET A 1 -30.42 -72.48 65.60
C MET A 1 -29.96 -72.72 64.18
N THR A 2 -28.66 -72.99 63.96
CA THR A 2 -28.07 -73.80 62.86
C THR A 2 -28.73 -73.70 61.47
N GLY A 3 -28.11 -73.15 60.40
CA GLY A 3 -26.79 -73.51 59.86
C GLY A 3 -26.91 -74.79 58.99
N ASP A 4 -26.24 -75.00 57.85
CA ASP A 4 -25.28 -74.23 57.04
C ASP A 4 -25.11 -74.97 55.67
N PHE A 5 -24.23 -74.51 54.75
CA PHE A 5 -23.71 -75.15 53.50
C PHE A 5 -24.49 -75.09 52.16
N MET A 6 -23.82 -74.46 51.17
CA MET A 6 -23.39 -74.95 49.81
C MET A 6 -24.32 -75.90 49.00
N GLN A 7 -24.54 -75.80 47.67
CA GLN A 7 -23.69 -75.56 46.48
C GLN A 7 -24.63 -75.35 45.23
N ASP A 8 -24.27 -74.99 43.98
CA ASP A 8 -23.01 -74.59 43.30
C ASP A 8 -23.28 -73.73 42.02
N SER A 9 -22.20 -73.24 41.38
CA SER A 9 -21.97 -72.84 39.97
C SER A 9 -23.10 -72.91 38.91
N MET A 10 -23.35 -71.77 38.24
CA MET A 10 -24.11 -71.64 36.98
C MET A 10 -23.20 -71.30 35.79
N ASN A 11 -23.28 -72.03 34.67
CA ASN A 11 -22.94 -71.48 33.34
C ASN A 11 -23.49 -72.32 32.15
N THR A 12 -24.27 -71.74 31.23
CA THR A 12 -23.88 -71.54 29.80
C THR A 12 -25.03 -71.21 28.82
N ARG A 13 -24.81 -70.10 28.08
CA ARG A 13 -25.11 -69.78 26.66
C ARG A 13 -26.53 -69.83 26.03
N ARG A 14 -26.89 -68.63 25.54
CA ARG A 14 -27.94 -68.23 24.57
C ARG A 14 -27.89 -68.97 23.20
N HIS A 15 -29.05 -69.08 22.55
CA HIS A 15 -29.36 -68.34 21.30
C HIS A 15 -30.87 -68.25 21.00
N LYS A 16 -31.27 -67.29 20.14
CA LYS A 16 -32.67 -66.98 19.76
C LYS A 16 -32.84 -66.92 18.23
N ARG A 17 -34.01 -67.36 17.75
CA ARG A 17 -34.72 -67.07 16.48
C ARG A 17 -36.22 -67.25 16.79
N SER A 18 -37.22 -66.65 16.15
CA SER A 18 -37.35 -65.49 15.24
C SER A 18 -38.85 -65.21 15.08
N PHE A 19 -39.30 -63.97 14.89
CA PHE A 19 -40.60 -63.70 14.26
C PHE A 19 -40.59 -62.37 13.51
N VAL A 20 -41.49 -62.23 12.53
CA VAL A 20 -41.41 -61.25 11.43
C VAL A 20 -42.70 -60.44 11.35
N GLN A 21 -42.62 -59.12 11.25
CA GLN A 21 -43.40 -58.34 10.26
C GLN A 21 -42.91 -56.88 10.11
N ARG A 22 -43.34 -56.25 9.01
CA ARG A 22 -42.76 -55.03 8.41
C ARG A 22 -43.51 -53.76 8.82
N THR A 23 -42.78 -52.66 8.97
CA THR A 23 -43.27 -51.29 8.73
C THR A 23 -42.16 -50.48 8.03
N LEU A 24 -42.51 -49.58 7.11
CA LEU A 24 -41.54 -48.79 6.34
C LEU A 24 -40.70 -47.87 7.24
N VAL A 25 -39.40 -47.77 6.94
CA VAL A 25 -38.55 -46.66 7.40
C VAL A 25 -38.36 -45.71 6.21
N VAL A 26 -38.89 -44.49 6.32
CA VAL A 26 -38.53 -43.40 5.42
C VAL A 26 -37.21 -42.81 5.92
N LEU A 27 -36.12 -43.08 5.19
CA LEU A 27 -34.84 -42.42 5.44
C LEU A 27 -34.94 -40.95 4.95
N ALA A 28 -35.29 -40.05 5.86
CA ALA A 28 -35.06 -38.62 5.66
C ALA A 28 -33.57 -38.32 5.95
N THR A 29 -32.69 -38.66 5.00
CA THR A 29 -31.30 -38.20 5.05
C THR A 29 -31.27 -36.69 4.85
N CYS A 30 -31.23 -35.95 5.97
CA CYS A 30 -30.97 -34.53 5.97
C CYS A 30 -29.52 -34.29 5.52
N GLY A 31 -29.33 -34.15 4.22
CA GLY A 31 -28.05 -33.80 3.62
C GLY A 31 -27.67 -32.39 4.01
N MET A 32 -26.86 -32.24 5.07
CA MET A 32 -26.15 -31.00 5.35
C MET A 32 -25.11 -30.78 4.24
N LEU A 33 -25.56 -30.17 3.13
CA LEU A 33 -24.68 -29.44 2.23
C LEU A 33 -24.12 -28.26 3.00
N ALA A 34 -22.98 -28.48 3.67
CA ALA A 34 -22.16 -27.41 4.19
C ALA A 34 -21.60 -26.64 2.98
N THR A 35 -22.33 -25.62 2.54
CA THR A 35 -21.84 -24.63 1.58
C THR A 35 -20.76 -23.81 2.29
N THR A 36 -19.53 -24.33 2.27
CA THR A 36 -18.35 -23.50 2.56
C THR A 36 -18.28 -22.45 1.49
N SER A 37 -18.81 -21.27 1.79
CA SER A 37 -18.59 -20.07 1.00
C SER A 37 -17.09 -19.86 0.92
N VAL A 38 -16.48 -20.23 -0.20
CA VAL A 38 -15.14 -19.78 -0.54
C VAL A 38 -15.28 -18.29 -0.73
N LEU A 39 -14.93 -17.52 0.31
CA LEU A 39 -14.67 -16.10 0.16
C LEU A 39 -13.53 -16.02 -0.85
N ALA A 40 -13.83 -15.58 -2.06
CA ALA A 40 -12.80 -15.28 -3.04
C ALA A 40 -11.89 -14.23 -2.40
N GLN A 41 -10.66 -14.61 -2.09
CA GLN A 41 -9.69 -13.68 -1.52
C GLN A 41 -9.38 -12.65 -2.59
N THR A 42 -9.88 -11.43 -2.40
CA THR A 42 -9.50 -10.30 -3.25
C THR A 42 -8.02 -10.03 -3.03
N ASN A 43 -7.27 -9.94 -4.12
CA ASN A 43 -5.86 -9.55 -4.10
C ASN A 43 -5.65 -8.29 -3.27
N THR A 44 -4.54 -8.25 -2.52
CA THR A 44 -4.17 -7.09 -1.71
C THR A 44 -3.96 -5.86 -2.61
N LEU A 45 -4.51 -4.72 -2.21
CA LEU A 45 -4.32 -3.45 -2.91
C LEU A 45 -3.44 -2.50 -2.08
N VAL A 46 -2.58 -1.75 -2.78
CA VAL A 46 -1.74 -0.70 -2.19
C VAL A 46 -1.93 0.58 -2.98
N ARG A 47 -2.25 1.69 -2.31
CA ARG A 47 -2.24 3.02 -2.91
C ARG A 47 -0.85 3.62 -2.75
N VAL A 48 -0.32 4.10 -3.87
CA VAL A 48 0.99 4.73 -4.02
C VAL A 48 0.74 6.21 -4.26
N ALA A 49 1.02 7.04 -3.25
CA ALA A 49 0.96 8.48 -3.38
C ALA A 49 2.28 9.00 -3.97
N THR A 50 2.22 9.88 -4.97
CA THR A 50 3.40 10.51 -5.57
C THR A 50 3.21 12.00 -5.79
N SER A 51 4.30 12.74 -6.01
CA SER A 51 4.24 14.16 -6.38
C SER A 51 3.44 14.46 -7.65
N TYR A 52 3.18 13.48 -8.52
CA TYR A 52 2.40 13.63 -9.75
C TYR A 52 0.99 13.03 -9.66
N GLY A 53 0.52 12.72 -8.44
CA GLY A 53 -0.77 12.10 -8.19
C GLY A 53 -0.61 10.71 -7.56
N ASP A 54 -1.73 10.15 -7.10
CA ASP A 54 -1.74 8.82 -6.53
C ASP A 54 -2.22 7.79 -7.56
N PHE A 55 -1.71 6.56 -7.47
CA PHE A 55 -2.27 5.41 -8.20
C PHE A 55 -2.44 4.21 -7.26
N THR A 56 -3.20 3.21 -7.69
CA THR A 56 -3.39 1.96 -6.93
C THR A 56 -2.75 0.79 -7.68
N ILE A 57 -2.07 -0.09 -6.95
CA ILE A 57 -1.58 -1.37 -7.48
C ILE A 57 -2.36 -2.52 -6.84
N GLU A 58 -2.64 -3.54 -7.66
CA GLU A 58 -3.14 -4.85 -7.24
C GLU A 58 -1.98 -5.84 -7.21
N LEU A 59 -1.76 -6.47 -6.05
CA LEU A 59 -0.69 -7.44 -5.84
C LEU A 59 -1.12 -8.85 -6.28
N PHE A 60 -0.18 -9.62 -6.82
CA PHE A 60 -0.41 -10.99 -7.27
C PHE A 60 -0.18 -11.99 -6.13
N ASP A 61 -1.07 -11.91 -5.12
CA ASP A 61 -0.98 -12.59 -3.82
C ASP A 61 -0.82 -14.11 -3.94
N GLU A 62 -1.51 -14.74 -4.90
CA GLU A 62 -1.47 -16.20 -5.11
C GLU A 62 -0.30 -16.64 -6.01
N GLN A 63 0.06 -15.82 -7.01
CA GLN A 63 1.05 -16.18 -8.03
C GLN A 63 2.49 -15.88 -7.60
N THR A 64 2.69 -14.85 -6.77
CA THR A 64 4.02 -14.42 -6.26
C THR A 64 4.03 -14.23 -4.73
N PRO A 65 3.59 -15.24 -3.96
CA PRO A 65 3.28 -15.09 -2.54
C PRO A 65 4.48 -14.72 -1.66
N ASN A 66 5.71 -15.08 -2.06
CA ASN A 66 6.90 -14.69 -1.30
C ASN A 66 7.29 -13.24 -1.60
N THR A 67 7.19 -12.83 -2.86
CA THR A 67 7.50 -11.48 -3.32
C THR A 67 6.51 -10.46 -2.77
N VAL A 68 5.21 -10.76 -2.84
CA VAL A 68 4.14 -9.96 -2.22
C VAL A 68 4.36 -9.80 -0.72
N ARG A 69 4.67 -10.89 0.00
CA ARG A 69 4.94 -10.84 1.45
C ARG A 69 6.16 -9.98 1.78
N ASN A 70 7.21 -10.07 0.97
CA ASN A 70 8.40 -9.24 1.09
C ASN A 70 8.07 -7.75 0.86
N PHE A 71 7.41 -7.41 -0.25
CA PHE A 71 7.03 -6.05 -0.62
C PHE A 71 6.13 -5.41 0.44
N LEU A 72 5.06 -6.10 0.85
CA LEU A 72 4.16 -5.66 1.91
C LEU A 72 4.87 -5.48 3.24
N GLY A 73 5.88 -6.29 3.55
CA GLY A 73 6.72 -6.10 4.73
C GLY A 73 7.40 -4.73 4.78
N TYR A 74 7.82 -4.16 3.64
CA TYR A 74 8.36 -2.79 3.58
C TYR A 74 7.26 -1.72 3.67
N VAL A 75 6.09 -1.95 3.04
CA VAL A 75 4.92 -1.05 3.13
C VAL A 75 4.46 -0.93 4.58
N ASP A 76 4.22 -2.06 5.26
CA ASP A 76 3.67 -2.10 6.63
C ASP A 76 4.60 -1.49 7.69
N ARG A 77 5.92 -1.47 7.43
CA ARG A 77 6.91 -0.81 8.29
C ARG A 77 7.10 0.69 8.00
N GLY A 78 6.51 1.20 6.91
CA GLY A 78 6.79 2.55 6.42
C GLY A 78 8.22 2.71 5.87
N ASP A 79 8.86 1.63 5.42
CA ASP A 79 10.22 1.69 4.86
C ASP A 79 10.24 2.48 3.53
N TYR A 80 9.13 2.47 2.78
CA TYR A 80 8.94 3.25 1.55
C TYR A 80 8.40 4.68 1.76
N SER A 81 8.11 5.10 3.00
CA SER A 81 7.66 6.47 3.26
C SER A 81 8.80 7.47 2.99
N GLY A 82 8.54 8.42 2.08
CA GLY A 82 9.57 9.32 1.55
C GLY A 82 10.51 8.64 0.55
N SER A 83 10.18 7.47 0.00
CA SER A 83 10.99 6.83 -1.04
C SER A 83 11.01 7.68 -2.32
N VAL A 84 12.02 7.48 -3.17
CA VAL A 84 12.19 8.23 -4.42
C VAL A 84 12.42 7.28 -5.59
N PHE A 85 11.90 7.66 -6.76
CA PHE A 85 12.40 7.10 -8.01
C PHE A 85 13.86 7.56 -8.18
N HIS A 86 14.80 6.63 -8.09
CA HIS A 86 16.24 6.91 -8.16
C HIS A 86 16.81 6.62 -9.55
N ARG A 87 16.09 5.85 -10.36
CA ARG A 87 16.43 5.54 -11.74
C ARG A 87 15.16 5.53 -12.60
N SER A 88 15.24 6.20 -13.72
CA SER A 88 14.36 6.13 -14.86
C SER A 88 15.17 5.58 -16.04
N VAL A 89 14.48 4.99 -17.01
CA VAL A 89 14.96 4.78 -18.37
C VAL A 89 13.75 5.02 -19.27
N ASP A 90 13.86 6.01 -20.14
CA ASP A 90 12.85 6.35 -21.15
C ASP A 90 12.29 5.11 -21.87
N ASN A 91 10.96 5.05 -22.01
CA ASN A 91 10.24 3.98 -22.69
C ASN A 91 10.58 2.56 -22.18
N PHE A 92 11.02 2.41 -20.93
CA PHE A 92 11.39 1.12 -20.34
C PHE A 92 10.83 0.96 -18.91
N VAL A 93 11.51 1.52 -17.89
CA VAL A 93 11.11 1.36 -16.47
C VAL A 93 11.44 2.58 -15.62
N ILE A 94 10.64 2.79 -14.56
CA ILE A 94 10.99 3.67 -13.43
C ILE A 94 11.17 2.83 -12.16
N GLN A 95 12.25 3.05 -11.42
CA GLN A 95 12.75 2.18 -10.35
C GLN A 95 12.91 2.93 -9.01
N SER A 96 12.45 2.30 -7.93
CA SER A 96 12.38 2.85 -6.58
C SER A 96 12.73 1.80 -5.51
N GLY A 97 12.54 2.12 -4.23
CA GLY A 97 12.79 1.21 -3.10
C GLY A 97 14.25 1.05 -2.69
N ALA A 98 15.18 1.80 -3.29
CA ALA A 98 16.60 1.83 -2.90
C ALA A 98 16.90 2.85 -1.81
N TYR A 99 16.26 4.03 -1.89
CA TYR A 99 16.51 5.18 -1.04
C TYR A 99 15.20 5.81 -0.57
N ARG A 100 15.27 6.46 0.59
CA ARG A 100 14.25 7.40 1.08
C ARG A 100 14.88 8.75 1.45
N TRP A 101 14.11 9.80 1.30
CA TRP A 101 14.46 11.17 1.67
C TRP A 101 14.08 11.44 3.12
N LEU A 102 14.93 12.18 3.83
CA LEU A 102 14.76 12.59 5.23
C LEU A 102 14.57 14.12 5.37
N GLY A 103 14.43 14.84 4.25
CA GLY A 103 14.36 16.30 4.20
C GLY A 103 15.68 16.96 3.75
N ASN A 104 15.61 18.25 3.41
CA ASN A 104 16.76 19.02 2.89
C ASN A 104 17.96 19.03 3.85
N CYS A 105 19.19 19.03 3.29
CA CYS A 105 20.42 19.14 4.08
C CYS A 105 20.39 20.44 4.91
N PRO A 106 20.79 20.40 6.20
CA PRO A 106 20.99 21.62 6.97
C PRO A 106 21.96 22.59 6.27
N GLN A 107 21.63 23.89 6.29
CA GLN A 107 22.45 24.91 5.66
C GLN A 107 23.89 24.87 6.20
N GLY A 108 24.88 24.79 5.30
CA GLY A 108 26.30 24.68 5.66
C GLY A 108 26.80 23.25 5.88
N ALA A 109 26.00 22.21 5.60
CA ALA A 109 26.50 20.84 5.47
C ALA A 109 27.67 20.78 4.46
N SER A 110 28.74 20.03 4.80
CA SER A 110 29.91 19.94 3.94
C SER A 110 29.58 19.25 2.60
N PRO A 111 30.16 19.70 1.47
CA PRO A 111 29.98 19.03 0.19
C PRO A 111 30.31 17.53 0.29
N GLY A 112 29.41 16.69 -0.21
CA GLY A 112 29.56 15.23 -0.21
C GLY A 112 28.99 14.49 1.01
N ILE A 113 28.40 15.16 2.00
CA ILE A 113 27.65 14.45 3.06
C ILE A 113 26.21 14.18 2.60
N ASN A 114 25.86 12.91 2.44
CA ASN A 114 24.48 12.45 2.24
C ASN A 114 23.67 12.52 3.55
N CYS A 115 23.39 13.73 4.06
CA CYS A 115 22.52 13.91 5.24
C CYS A 115 21.06 13.53 4.94
N SER A 116 20.62 13.70 3.69
CA SER A 116 19.21 13.72 3.31
C SER A 116 18.69 12.45 2.66
N ALA A 117 19.55 11.65 2.02
CA ALA A 117 19.15 10.40 1.38
C ALA A 117 19.67 9.20 2.18
N GLN A 118 18.76 8.35 2.66
CA GLN A 118 19.08 7.13 3.38
C GLN A 118 18.79 5.90 2.51
N ARG A 119 19.75 4.97 2.42
CA ARG A 119 19.51 3.61 1.90
C ARG A 119 18.39 2.94 2.71
N ILE A 120 17.39 2.39 2.02
CA ILE A 120 16.38 1.56 2.66
C ILE A 120 17.07 0.27 3.17
N THR A 121 16.83 -0.10 4.43
CA THR A 121 17.46 -1.26 5.05
C THR A 121 16.91 -2.54 4.44
N GLN A 122 17.73 -3.20 3.62
CA GLN A 122 17.40 -4.47 2.99
C GLN A 122 17.12 -5.56 4.05
N ARG A 123 16.19 -6.44 3.71
CA ARG A 123 15.91 -7.71 4.40
C ARG A 123 16.49 -8.87 3.61
N ASP A 124 16.27 -10.09 4.08
CA ASP A 124 16.67 -11.30 3.37
C ASP A 124 16.13 -11.29 1.93
N ALA A 125 16.95 -11.78 1.00
CA ALA A 125 16.57 -11.80 -0.40
C ALA A 125 15.45 -12.80 -0.67
N VAL A 126 14.49 -12.41 -1.50
CA VAL A 126 13.38 -13.27 -1.90
C VAL A 126 13.79 -14.20 -3.04
N VAL A 127 13.30 -15.45 -3.00
CA VAL A 127 13.42 -16.40 -4.10
C VAL A 127 12.61 -15.87 -5.29
N ASN A 128 13.18 -15.96 -6.50
CA ASN A 128 12.56 -15.48 -7.72
C ASN A 128 11.31 -16.33 -8.06
N GLU A 129 10.19 -15.67 -8.36
CA GLU A 129 8.89 -16.27 -8.73
C GLU A 129 8.46 -15.80 -10.14
N PRO A 130 9.27 -16.05 -11.20
CA PRO A 130 8.95 -15.59 -12.56
C PRO A 130 7.76 -16.37 -13.13
N GLY A 131 7.04 -15.76 -14.08
CA GLY A 131 5.93 -16.42 -14.80
C GLY A 131 4.80 -15.48 -15.22
N ILE A 132 4.74 -14.26 -14.66
CA ILE A 132 3.89 -13.17 -15.15
C ILE A 132 4.76 -12.24 -15.99
N SER A 133 4.32 -11.89 -17.20
CA SER A 133 5.09 -11.08 -18.13
C SER A 133 5.24 -9.61 -17.74
N ASN A 134 6.40 -9.04 -18.05
CA ASN A 134 6.78 -7.64 -17.81
C ASN A 134 6.15 -6.69 -18.83
N THR A 135 4.82 -6.66 -18.92
CA THR A 135 4.08 -5.75 -19.80
C THR A 135 3.88 -4.38 -19.16
N ALA A 136 3.49 -3.37 -19.95
CA ALA A 136 3.20 -2.03 -19.43
C ALA A 136 2.18 -2.06 -18.28
N GLY A 137 2.40 -1.23 -17.26
CA GLY A 137 1.59 -1.17 -16.05
C GLY A 137 1.87 -2.26 -15.01
N THR A 138 2.80 -3.20 -15.25
CA THR A 138 3.21 -4.19 -14.24
C THR A 138 4.34 -3.67 -13.36
N LEU A 139 4.42 -4.18 -12.11
CA LEU A 139 5.55 -3.95 -11.22
C LEU A 139 6.33 -5.24 -11.01
N ALA A 140 7.67 -5.15 -11.06
CA ALA A 140 8.58 -6.26 -10.83
C ALA A 140 9.69 -5.90 -9.83
N MET A 141 10.26 -6.92 -9.20
CA MET A 141 11.39 -6.74 -8.27
C MET A 141 12.70 -6.55 -9.02
N ALA A 142 13.47 -5.53 -8.66
CA ALA A 142 14.84 -5.37 -9.12
C ALA A 142 15.79 -6.34 -8.38
N LYS A 143 16.81 -6.82 -9.07
CA LYS A 143 17.76 -7.84 -8.59
C LYS A 143 19.15 -7.65 -9.21
N LEU A 144 20.17 -8.19 -8.55
CA LEU A 144 21.55 -8.16 -9.01
C LEU A 144 21.75 -9.04 -10.25
N GLU A 145 22.57 -8.59 -11.18
CA GLU A 145 22.96 -9.33 -12.36
C GLU A 145 23.61 -10.68 -12.01
N GLY A 146 23.23 -11.74 -12.72
CA GLY A 146 23.75 -13.09 -12.50
C GLY A 146 23.23 -13.80 -11.24
N ASN A 147 22.41 -13.14 -10.40
CA ASN A 147 21.81 -13.74 -9.21
C ASN A 147 20.28 -13.56 -9.21
N PRO A 148 19.52 -14.54 -9.72
CA PRO A 148 18.06 -14.48 -9.77
C PRO A 148 17.39 -14.25 -8.40
N ASN A 149 17.96 -14.79 -7.32
CA ASN A 149 17.38 -14.79 -5.97
C ASN A 149 18.01 -13.70 -5.08
N SER A 150 18.19 -12.49 -5.62
CA SER A 150 18.83 -11.36 -4.92
C SER A 150 17.92 -10.14 -4.69
N ALA A 151 16.65 -10.23 -5.08
CA ALA A 151 15.66 -9.18 -4.89
C ALA A 151 15.41 -8.91 -3.39
N THR A 152 15.37 -7.63 -3.00
CA THR A 152 15.17 -7.22 -1.59
C THR A 152 14.11 -6.12 -1.47
N SER A 153 14.49 -4.83 -1.45
CA SER A 153 13.57 -3.69 -1.31
C SER A 153 13.30 -2.95 -2.62
N GLN A 154 14.10 -3.18 -3.66
CA GLN A 154 14.01 -2.44 -4.90
C GLN A 154 12.99 -3.05 -5.86
N TRP A 155 12.18 -2.19 -6.47
CA TRP A 155 11.13 -2.56 -7.43
C TRP A 155 11.08 -1.52 -8.55
N PHE A 156 10.51 -1.90 -9.68
CA PHE A 156 10.28 -1.00 -10.80
C PHE A 156 8.89 -1.18 -11.41
N ILE A 157 8.39 -0.13 -12.07
CA ILE A 157 7.21 -0.16 -12.92
C ILE A 157 7.68 -0.30 -14.37
N ASN A 158 7.12 -1.26 -15.10
CA ASN A 158 7.21 -1.33 -16.55
C ASN A 158 6.27 -0.27 -17.14
N VAL A 159 6.83 0.79 -17.75
CA VAL A 159 6.02 1.86 -18.41
C VAL A 159 5.69 1.53 -19.86
N SER A 160 6.37 0.53 -20.42
CA SER A 160 6.21 -0.05 -21.76
C SER A 160 6.19 -1.59 -21.68
N ASN A 161 6.07 -2.27 -22.82
CA ASN A 161 6.13 -3.74 -22.86
C ASN A 161 7.59 -4.22 -22.94
N ASN A 162 8.07 -4.84 -21.87
CA ASN A 162 9.45 -5.28 -21.70
C ASN A 162 9.61 -6.82 -21.71
N ALA A 163 8.54 -7.55 -22.00
CA ALA A 163 8.49 -9.01 -21.93
C ALA A 163 9.64 -9.70 -22.70
N GLU A 164 9.95 -9.25 -23.92
CA GLU A 164 11.03 -9.81 -24.77
C GLU A 164 12.43 -9.78 -24.13
N THR A 165 12.64 -8.94 -23.11
CA THR A 165 13.90 -8.86 -22.37
C THR A 165 13.75 -9.39 -20.95
N LEU A 166 12.79 -8.85 -20.18
CA LEU A 166 12.72 -9.06 -18.74
C LEU A 166 12.08 -10.39 -18.32
N ASP A 167 11.36 -11.10 -19.20
CA ASP A 167 10.75 -12.39 -18.83
C ASP A 167 11.76 -13.54 -18.77
N ASP A 168 12.86 -13.45 -19.53
CA ASP A 168 13.94 -14.44 -19.57
C ASP A 168 15.26 -13.95 -18.95
N GLN A 169 15.59 -12.66 -19.06
CA GLN A 169 16.88 -12.12 -18.59
C GLN A 169 17.07 -12.36 -17.08
N ASN A 170 18.28 -12.81 -16.71
CA ASN A 170 18.65 -13.08 -15.31
C ASN A 170 17.67 -14.07 -14.62
N GLY A 171 17.12 -15.02 -15.37
CA GLY A 171 16.13 -15.99 -14.91
C GLY A 171 14.71 -15.43 -14.75
N GLY A 172 14.39 -14.35 -15.48
CA GLY A 172 13.09 -13.68 -15.48
C GLY A 172 12.84 -12.79 -14.27
N PHE A 173 12.43 -11.54 -14.47
CA PHE A 173 12.13 -10.61 -13.39
C PHE A 173 10.72 -10.87 -12.82
N THR A 174 10.64 -11.04 -11.50
CA THR A 174 9.39 -11.41 -10.83
C THR A 174 8.42 -10.23 -10.81
N VAL A 175 7.43 -10.26 -11.71
CA VAL A 175 6.27 -9.36 -11.71
C VAL A 175 5.32 -9.77 -10.59
N PHE A 176 5.07 -8.87 -9.64
CA PHE A 176 4.30 -9.13 -8.42
C PHE A 176 3.08 -8.24 -8.24
N ALA A 177 2.86 -7.26 -9.14
CA ALA A 177 1.67 -6.42 -9.12
C ALA A 177 1.35 -5.83 -10.50
N ARG A 178 0.16 -5.25 -10.64
CA ARG A 178 -0.24 -4.36 -11.75
C ARG A 178 -0.87 -3.08 -11.23
N ILE A 179 -0.69 -2.00 -11.98
CA ILE A 179 -1.40 -0.74 -11.77
C ILE A 179 -2.86 -0.88 -12.20
N LEU A 180 -3.76 -0.21 -11.47
CA LEU A 180 -5.20 -0.13 -11.76
C LEU A 180 -5.58 1.27 -12.24
N GLY A 181 -6.60 1.34 -13.10
CA GLY A 181 -7.14 2.60 -13.64
C GLY A 181 -6.11 3.38 -14.47
N GLU A 182 -6.17 4.70 -14.39
CA GLU A 182 -5.31 5.66 -15.12
C GLU A 182 -3.93 5.84 -14.46
N GLY A 183 -3.55 4.96 -13.52
CA GLY A 183 -2.29 5.09 -12.78
C GLY A 183 -1.03 4.91 -13.62
N LEU A 184 -1.13 4.30 -14.80
CA LEU A 184 0.00 4.16 -15.73
C LEU A 184 0.41 5.54 -16.28
N ASP A 185 -0.56 6.43 -16.49
CA ASP A 185 -0.35 7.79 -17.01
C ASP A 185 0.49 8.62 -16.00
N VAL A 186 0.28 8.40 -14.70
CA VAL A 186 1.11 8.98 -13.63
C VAL A 186 2.55 8.44 -13.69
N ALA A 187 2.72 7.14 -13.90
CA ALA A 187 4.05 6.53 -14.05
C ALA A 187 4.78 6.99 -15.33
N GLN A 188 4.07 7.17 -16.44
CA GLN A 188 4.61 7.72 -17.68
C GLN A 188 5.00 9.19 -17.51
N THR A 189 4.15 10.01 -16.89
CA THR A 189 4.47 11.41 -16.54
C THR A 189 5.75 11.53 -15.69
N ILE A 190 6.06 10.52 -14.86
CA ILE A 190 7.30 10.45 -14.07
C ILE A 190 8.50 9.99 -14.91
N ASN A 191 8.30 9.13 -15.92
CA ASN A 191 9.34 8.69 -16.85
C ASN A 191 9.76 9.80 -17.84
N ASP A 192 8.83 10.68 -18.22
CA ASP A 192 9.06 11.84 -19.08
C ASP A 192 9.86 12.98 -18.41
N LEU A 193 10.19 12.86 -17.12
CA LEU A 193 10.96 13.87 -16.39
C LEU A 193 12.42 13.88 -16.80
N THR A 194 13.06 15.05 -16.68
CA THR A 194 14.50 15.18 -16.96
C THR A 194 15.30 14.35 -15.96
N GLU A 195 16.17 13.49 -16.49
CA GLU A 195 17.02 12.59 -15.73
C GLU A 195 18.35 13.28 -15.35
N TYR A 196 18.81 13.07 -14.11
CA TYR A 196 20.09 13.59 -13.60
C TYR A 196 20.96 12.47 -13.02
N SER A 197 22.27 12.53 -13.29
CA SER A 197 23.25 11.65 -12.63
C SER A 197 23.65 12.24 -11.29
N ILE A 198 23.16 11.62 -10.21
CA ILE A 198 23.45 11.98 -8.82
C ILE A 198 24.58 11.11 -8.24
N GLY A 199 24.73 9.89 -8.74
CA GLY A 199 25.79 8.96 -8.37
C GLY A 199 25.29 7.64 -7.78
N GLY A 200 26.20 6.66 -7.63
CA GLY A 200 25.83 5.31 -7.16
C GLY A 200 24.84 4.63 -8.11
N GLU A 201 23.72 4.13 -7.58
CA GLU A 201 22.59 3.59 -8.36
C GLU A 201 21.71 4.68 -9.00
N ALA A 202 21.85 5.95 -8.58
CA ALA A 202 21.07 7.08 -9.08
C ALA A 202 21.78 7.79 -10.24
N GLN A 203 21.97 7.09 -11.35
CA GLN A 203 22.65 7.62 -12.56
C GLN A 203 21.71 8.31 -13.54
N ALA A 204 20.41 8.05 -13.43
CA ALA A 204 19.36 8.55 -14.31
C ALA A 204 18.13 8.88 -13.45
N MET A 205 18.30 9.74 -12.46
CA MET A 205 17.25 10.04 -11.49
C MET A 205 16.24 11.03 -12.09
N PRO A 206 14.95 10.66 -12.25
CA PRO A 206 13.93 11.56 -12.78
C PRO A 206 13.61 12.64 -11.74
N LEU A 207 13.79 13.92 -12.11
CA LEU A 207 13.60 15.04 -11.19
C LEU A 207 12.65 16.11 -11.73
N ARG A 208 11.91 16.71 -10.81
CA ARG A 208 11.06 17.88 -11.01
C ARG A 208 11.92 19.12 -11.22
N THR A 209 11.55 19.91 -12.22
CA THR A 209 12.02 21.30 -12.33
C THR A 209 11.02 22.20 -11.60
N THR A 210 11.41 22.73 -10.43
CA THR A 210 10.61 23.68 -9.64
C THR A 210 11.29 25.05 -9.71
N GLU A 211 10.53 26.12 -9.92
CA GLU A 211 11.08 27.48 -10.00
C GLU A 211 11.80 27.86 -8.71
N GLY A 212 13.00 28.44 -8.83
CA GLY A 212 13.86 28.78 -7.69
C GLY A 212 14.60 27.61 -7.03
N ALA A 213 14.22 26.36 -7.29
CA ALA A 213 14.93 25.19 -6.75
C ALA A 213 16.24 24.92 -7.52
N PRO A 214 17.38 24.71 -6.84
CA PRO A 214 18.66 24.50 -7.51
C PRO A 214 18.74 23.07 -8.09
N LEU A 215 18.88 22.97 -9.41
CA LEU A 215 19.07 21.68 -10.09
C LEU A 215 20.43 21.03 -9.72
N PRO A 216 20.51 19.69 -9.62
CA PRO A 216 21.70 19.01 -9.13
C PRO A 216 22.79 18.88 -10.19
N ASN A 217 23.40 20.01 -10.53
CA ASN A 217 24.56 20.12 -11.41
C ASN A 217 25.78 20.64 -10.63
N ASN A 218 26.99 20.37 -11.12
CA ASN A 218 28.24 20.88 -10.56
C ASN A 218 28.46 20.62 -9.04
N GLY A 219 27.98 19.47 -8.53
CA GLY A 219 28.13 19.08 -7.13
C GLY A 219 27.06 19.62 -6.18
N ILE A 220 26.04 20.29 -6.71
CA ILE A 220 24.80 20.61 -5.96
C ILE A 220 24.02 19.29 -5.78
N PRO A 221 23.64 18.91 -4.53
CA PRO A 221 22.75 17.77 -4.31
C PRO A 221 21.29 18.13 -4.64
N PRO A 222 20.42 17.16 -4.96
CA PRO A 222 19.00 17.44 -5.14
C PRO A 222 18.37 17.94 -3.83
N VAL A 223 17.30 18.73 -3.95
CA VAL A 223 16.48 19.17 -2.81
C VAL A 223 15.05 18.60 -2.92
N THR A 224 14.29 18.59 -1.82
CA THR A 224 12.91 18.06 -1.72
C THR A 224 12.03 18.51 -2.88
N GLU A 225 12.16 19.77 -3.27
CA GLU A 225 11.41 20.47 -4.31
C GLU A 225 11.68 19.88 -5.71
N ASN A 226 12.79 19.17 -5.91
CA ASN A 226 13.10 18.42 -7.14
C ASN A 226 12.64 16.95 -7.09
N LEU A 227 12.34 16.39 -5.92
CA LEU A 227 12.14 14.95 -5.78
C LEU A 227 10.71 14.53 -6.12
N VAL A 228 10.59 13.43 -6.86
CA VAL A 228 9.35 12.65 -6.92
C VAL A 228 9.32 11.76 -5.68
N LEU A 229 8.73 12.30 -4.61
CA LEU A 229 8.54 11.57 -3.36
C LEU A 229 7.40 10.56 -3.51
N ILE A 230 7.51 9.47 -2.76
CA ILE A 230 6.57 8.36 -2.72
C ILE A 230 6.17 8.07 -1.27
N ASN A 231 4.90 7.78 -1.05
CA ASN A 231 4.44 7.08 0.13
C ASN A 231 3.46 5.96 -0.26
N MET A 232 3.33 4.93 0.57
CA MET A 232 2.49 3.76 0.29
C MET A 232 1.67 3.35 1.49
N HIS A 233 0.42 2.94 1.26
CA HIS A 233 -0.42 2.29 2.27
C HIS A 233 -1.38 1.28 1.62
N ARG A 234 -1.78 0.27 2.39
CA ARG A 234 -2.82 -0.67 1.94
C ARG A 234 -4.18 0.02 1.87
N VAL A 235 -4.97 -0.33 0.85
CA VAL A 235 -6.38 0.06 0.70
C VAL A 235 -7.24 -1.18 0.58
N GLN A 236 -8.52 -1.09 0.96
CA GLN A 236 -9.44 -2.23 0.94
C GLN A 236 -10.09 -2.45 -0.44
N ARG A 237 -10.11 -1.43 -1.28
CA ARG A 237 -10.61 -1.51 -2.67
C ARG A 237 -9.94 -0.46 -3.56
N PHE A 238 -10.12 -0.60 -4.86
CA PHE A 238 -9.80 0.45 -5.81
C PHE A 238 -10.74 1.66 -5.63
N SER A 239 -10.18 2.85 -5.78
CA SER A 239 -10.90 4.12 -5.88
C SER A 239 -10.12 5.09 -6.75
N SER A 240 -10.82 5.76 -7.66
CA SER A 240 -10.30 6.91 -8.42
C SER A 240 -10.42 8.24 -7.65
N ALA A 241 -11.11 8.26 -6.50
CA ALA A 241 -11.21 9.47 -5.69
C ALA A 241 -9.85 9.86 -5.08
N ILE A 242 -9.63 11.16 -4.94
CA ILE A 242 -8.47 11.74 -4.23
C ILE A 242 -8.72 11.90 -2.71
N HIS A 243 -9.96 11.69 -2.27
CA HIS A 243 -10.40 11.76 -0.88
C HIS A 243 -11.12 10.45 -0.52
N VAL A 244 -10.45 9.57 0.23
CA VAL A 244 -10.99 8.24 0.58
C VAL A 244 -10.84 8.03 2.08
N PHE A 245 -11.96 7.74 2.75
CA PHE A 245 -11.98 7.34 4.16
C PHE A 245 -12.23 5.84 4.29
N GLU A 246 -11.22 5.11 4.74
CA GLU A 246 -11.26 3.67 4.98
C GLU A 246 -11.75 3.38 6.41
N TYR A 247 -13.04 3.05 6.55
CA TYR A 247 -13.71 2.97 7.86
C TYR A 247 -13.06 1.97 8.83
N GLN A 248 -12.56 0.83 8.33
CA GLN A 248 -11.95 -0.21 9.16
C GLN A 248 -10.58 0.17 9.72
N THR A 249 -9.80 0.98 8.99
CA THR A 249 -8.46 1.42 9.40
C THR A 249 -8.48 2.80 10.04
N GLY A 250 -9.58 3.53 9.93
CA GLY A 250 -9.70 4.92 10.36
C GLY A 250 -8.79 5.87 9.57
N ILE A 251 -8.38 5.51 8.35
CA ILE A 251 -7.47 6.32 7.52
C ILE A 251 -8.28 7.14 6.53
N LEU A 252 -8.07 8.46 6.54
CA LEU A 252 -8.47 9.37 5.47
C LEU A 252 -7.24 9.68 4.60
N SER A 253 -7.21 9.15 3.38
CA SER A 253 -6.28 9.60 2.34
C SER A 253 -6.86 10.85 1.69
N THR A 254 -6.08 11.92 1.61
CA THR A 254 -6.55 13.21 1.06
C THR A 254 -5.42 14.00 0.42
N GLN A 255 -5.75 14.86 -0.54
CA GLN A 255 -4.83 15.82 -1.14
C GLN A 255 -5.30 17.24 -0.79
N VAL A 256 -4.39 18.10 -0.37
CA VAL A 256 -4.71 19.42 0.21
C VAL A 256 -3.86 20.50 -0.44
N ASN A 257 -4.50 21.61 -0.83
CA ASN A 257 -3.86 22.90 -1.07
C ASN A 257 -3.93 23.72 0.23
N ALA A 258 -2.77 23.98 0.83
CA ALA A 258 -2.62 24.68 2.10
C ALA A 258 -2.16 26.14 1.93
N GLY A 259 -2.26 26.70 0.72
CA GLY A 259 -1.86 28.07 0.38
C GLY A 259 -0.39 28.20 -0.01
N ASP A 260 0.05 29.43 -0.27
CA ASP A 260 1.37 29.69 -0.86
C ASP A 260 2.55 29.31 0.06
N ASP A 261 2.38 29.41 1.39
CA ASP A 261 3.43 29.12 2.38
C ASP A 261 3.67 27.60 2.59
N LEU A 262 2.62 26.79 2.45
CA LEU A 262 2.65 25.35 2.74
C LEU A 262 2.52 24.48 1.47
N GLY A 263 2.10 25.06 0.35
CA GLY A 263 1.98 24.39 -0.93
C GLY A 263 0.84 23.38 -1.02
N ARG A 264 1.01 22.38 -1.89
CA ARG A 264 0.06 21.29 -2.14
C ARG A 264 0.70 19.96 -1.76
N MET A 265 -0.07 19.07 -1.15
CA MET A 265 0.44 17.80 -0.62
C MET A 265 -0.62 16.70 -0.59
N SER A 266 -0.21 15.46 -0.87
CA SER A 266 -0.95 14.24 -0.53
C SER A 266 -0.60 13.85 0.91
N MET A 267 -1.57 13.43 1.72
CA MET A 267 -1.40 13.11 3.13
C MET A 267 -2.40 12.04 3.61
N LEU A 268 -2.04 11.35 4.68
CA LEU A 268 -2.95 10.49 5.44
C LEU A 268 -3.28 11.14 6.79
N LEU A 269 -4.57 11.19 7.13
CA LEU A 269 -5.04 11.45 8.48
C LEU A 269 -5.54 10.14 9.10
N ARG A 270 -5.30 9.96 10.40
CA ARG A 270 -5.77 8.80 11.17
C ARG A 270 -6.78 9.25 12.21
N VAL A 271 -7.87 8.50 12.36
CA VAL A 271 -8.79 8.66 13.48
C VAL A 271 -8.06 8.33 14.78
N VAL A 272 -8.12 9.22 15.76
CA VAL A 272 -7.50 9.05 17.08
C VAL A 272 -8.53 9.25 18.19
N ALA A 273 -8.24 8.70 19.37
CA ALA A 273 -8.97 9.07 20.57
C ALA A 273 -8.64 10.53 20.95
N GLY A 274 -9.65 11.29 21.36
CA GLY A 274 -9.49 12.62 21.94
C GLY A 274 -10.30 12.78 23.22
N ASP A 275 -10.37 14.01 23.72
CA ASP A 275 -10.84 14.30 25.07
C ASP A 275 -12.37 14.22 25.23
N ASP A 276 -13.12 14.52 24.16
CA ASP A 276 -14.57 14.32 24.09
C ASP A 276 -14.91 13.07 23.26
N PRO A 277 -15.43 11.98 23.87
CA PRO A 277 -15.78 10.76 23.15
C PRO A 277 -16.99 10.92 22.20
N ALA A 278 -17.70 12.06 22.22
CA ALA A 278 -18.73 12.39 21.24
C ALA A 278 -18.16 13.01 19.94
N GLN A 279 -16.85 13.29 19.89
CA GLN A 279 -16.18 13.93 18.75
C GLN A 279 -15.23 12.97 18.03
N THR A 280 -15.19 13.05 16.70
CA THR A 280 -14.22 12.33 15.88
C THR A 280 -12.99 13.20 15.66
N TYR A 281 -11.84 12.76 16.16
CA TYR A 281 -10.57 13.44 15.98
C TYR A 281 -9.72 12.77 14.91
N PHE A 282 -8.98 13.57 14.15
CA PHE A 282 -8.05 13.14 13.12
C PHE A 282 -6.67 13.73 13.39
N GLU A 283 -5.60 12.96 13.22
CA GLU A 283 -4.21 13.47 13.21
C GLU A 283 -3.55 13.18 11.87
N ILE A 284 -2.86 14.17 11.29
CA ILE A 284 -2.01 13.96 10.11
C ILE A 284 -0.84 13.04 10.52
N ASP A 285 -0.55 12.02 9.72
CA ASP A 285 0.68 11.23 9.82
C ASP A 285 1.79 11.97 9.05
N PRO A 286 2.77 12.65 9.71
CA PRO A 286 3.69 13.54 9.00
C PRO A 286 4.65 12.79 8.07
N ARG A 287 4.84 11.48 8.29
CA ARG A 287 5.66 10.62 7.43
C ARG A 287 4.93 10.21 6.16
N SER A 288 3.61 10.43 6.11
CA SER A 288 2.79 10.11 4.95
C SER A 288 2.73 11.21 3.89
N MET A 289 3.23 12.40 4.23
CA MET A 289 3.12 13.60 3.42
C MET A 289 4.01 13.53 2.17
N VAL A 290 3.45 13.91 1.03
CA VAL A 290 4.11 13.93 -0.28
C VAL A 290 3.74 15.22 -1.00
N ASP A 291 4.72 16.10 -1.23
CA ASP A 291 4.50 17.38 -1.91
C ASP A 291 4.08 17.16 -3.37
N LEU A 292 3.01 17.83 -3.80
CA LEU A 292 2.40 17.71 -5.13
C LEU A 292 2.93 18.76 -6.10
N ALA A 293 3.44 18.30 -7.24
CA ALA A 293 3.75 19.13 -8.40
C ALA A 293 2.46 19.56 -9.13
N ILE A 294 1.41 18.73 -9.09
CA ILE A 294 0.13 18.94 -9.77
C ILE A 294 -0.89 19.72 -8.92
N ASN A 295 -1.99 20.17 -9.54
CA ASN A 295 -3.17 20.70 -8.86
C ASN A 295 -4.43 19.94 -9.33
N PRO A 296 -4.75 18.79 -8.71
CA PRO A 296 -5.87 17.95 -9.12
C PRO A 296 -7.22 18.65 -8.94
N GLU A 297 -8.19 18.28 -9.78
CA GLU A 297 -9.58 18.71 -9.62
C GLU A 297 -10.17 18.18 -8.31
N GLY A 298 -10.97 19.00 -7.63
CA GLY A 298 -11.62 18.65 -6.37
C GLY A 298 -10.71 18.67 -5.14
N ILE A 299 -9.42 19.03 -5.26
CA ILE A 299 -8.46 19.08 -4.14
C ILE A 299 -9.02 19.86 -2.93
N ALA A 300 -8.77 19.34 -1.72
CA ALA A 300 -9.19 19.99 -0.49
C ALA A 300 -8.42 21.29 -0.26
N SER A 301 -8.99 22.21 0.52
CA SER A 301 -8.33 23.47 0.89
C SER A 301 -8.13 23.56 2.40
N PHE A 302 -6.96 24.02 2.84
CA PHE A 302 -6.73 24.41 4.23
C PHE A 302 -6.50 25.91 4.31
N SER A 303 -7.17 26.57 5.26
CA SER A 303 -6.96 28.00 5.56
C SER A 303 -6.42 28.16 6.98
N THR A 304 -5.26 28.82 7.08
CA THR A 304 -4.64 29.22 8.35
C THR A 304 -5.47 30.30 9.07
N SER A 305 -6.24 31.10 8.33
CA SER A 305 -7.03 32.22 8.87
C SER A 305 -8.22 31.79 9.74
N ASP A 306 -8.81 30.64 9.44
CA ASP A 306 -9.98 30.09 10.12
C ASP A 306 -9.76 28.64 10.63
N GLN A 307 -8.52 28.14 10.49
CA GLN A 307 -8.03 26.83 10.93
C GLN A 307 -8.86 25.64 10.42
N ARG A 308 -9.38 25.71 9.19
CA ARG A 308 -10.25 24.68 8.62
C ARG A 308 -9.69 24.04 7.36
N LEU A 309 -9.67 22.72 7.37
CA LEU A 309 -9.49 21.85 6.21
C LEU A 309 -10.88 21.51 5.65
N ARG A 310 -11.10 21.82 4.38
CA ARG A 310 -12.38 21.71 3.67
C ARG A 310 -12.22 20.75 2.52
N ILE A 311 -12.91 19.61 2.59
CA ILE A 311 -12.83 18.53 1.61
C ILE A 311 -14.17 18.50 0.87
N PRO A 312 -14.21 18.82 -0.45
CA PRO A 312 -15.47 18.98 -1.18
C PRO A 312 -16.35 17.72 -1.15
N GLN A 313 -15.73 16.55 -1.27
CA GLN A 313 -16.38 15.25 -1.17
C GLN A 313 -15.38 14.23 -0.62
N VAL A 314 -15.83 13.35 0.27
CA VAL A 314 -15.08 12.18 0.76
C VAL A 314 -15.82 10.92 0.35
N GLU A 315 -15.11 9.99 -0.28
CA GLU A 315 -15.60 8.65 -0.53
C GLU A 315 -15.34 7.77 0.69
N ILE A 316 -16.39 7.43 1.43
CA ILE A 316 -16.32 6.51 2.57
C ILE A 316 -16.41 5.07 2.06
N ASN A 317 -15.43 4.25 2.42
CA ASN A 317 -15.44 2.81 2.22
C ASN A 317 -15.67 2.07 3.54
N ASN A 318 -16.75 1.31 3.64
CA ASN A 318 -17.03 0.42 4.76
C ASN A 318 -17.23 -1.03 4.27
N ASN A 319 -16.14 -1.81 4.24
CA ASN A 319 -16.12 -3.19 3.77
C ASN A 319 -16.71 -3.36 2.35
N GLY A 320 -16.31 -2.47 1.43
CA GLY A 320 -16.81 -2.46 0.04
C GLY A 320 -18.16 -1.74 -0.14
N ASN A 321 -18.88 -1.42 0.94
CA ASN A 321 -20.03 -0.51 0.85
C ASN A 321 -19.51 0.92 0.73
N VAL A 322 -19.83 1.57 -0.39
CA VAL A 322 -19.38 2.93 -0.70
C VAL A 322 -20.47 3.94 -0.37
N SER A 323 -20.08 5.08 0.19
CA SER A 323 -20.97 6.23 0.38
C SER A 323 -20.18 7.51 0.13
N LEU A 324 -20.84 8.52 -0.43
CA LEU A 324 -20.26 9.85 -0.65
C LEU A 324 -20.79 10.78 0.43
N VAL A 325 -19.89 11.56 1.02
CA VAL A 325 -20.22 12.62 1.99
C VAL A 325 -19.62 13.91 1.48
N ASN A 326 -20.39 14.99 1.46
CA ASN A 326 -19.98 16.26 0.86
C ASN A 326 -19.60 17.29 1.94
N ASN A 327 -18.93 18.36 1.52
CA ASN A 327 -18.68 19.55 2.33
C ASN A 327 -18.10 19.21 3.72
N VAL A 328 -17.19 18.24 3.77
CA VAL A 328 -16.56 17.79 5.02
C VAL A 328 -15.61 18.87 5.51
N VAL A 329 -15.82 19.34 6.74
CA VAL A 329 -14.98 20.33 7.40
C VAL A 329 -14.30 19.71 8.61
N LEU A 330 -12.98 19.71 8.60
CA LEU A 330 -12.14 19.36 9.74
C LEU A 330 -11.52 20.65 10.29
N ARG A 331 -11.79 20.97 11.55
CA ARG A 331 -11.23 22.16 12.23
C ARG A 331 -10.02 21.76 13.06
N MET A 332 -8.89 22.43 12.88
CA MET A 332 -7.68 22.20 13.69
C MET A 332 -7.95 22.53 15.17
N VAL A 333 -7.41 21.71 16.06
CA VAL A 333 -7.55 21.84 17.53
C VAL A 333 -6.22 21.77 18.27
N ASP A 334 -5.18 21.19 17.68
CA ASP A 334 -3.82 21.16 18.22
C ASP A 334 -2.83 21.15 17.05
N GLU A 335 -2.20 22.30 16.81
CA GLU A 335 -1.22 22.50 15.72
C GLU A 335 0.04 21.66 15.93
N ALA A 336 0.52 21.52 17.17
CA ALA A 336 1.74 20.77 17.49
C ALA A 336 1.60 19.26 17.24
N ARG A 337 0.36 18.74 17.27
CA ARG A 337 0.01 17.36 16.89
C ARG A 337 -0.57 17.23 15.48
N LEU A 338 -0.76 18.34 14.75
CA LEU A 338 -1.52 18.40 13.50
C LEU A 338 -2.91 17.71 13.64
N ARG A 339 -3.57 17.96 14.79
CA ARG A 339 -4.86 17.36 15.15
C ARG A 339 -6.02 18.25 14.74
N PHE A 340 -7.03 17.61 14.16
CA PHE A 340 -8.29 18.19 13.75
C PHE A 340 -9.46 17.47 14.45
N VAL A 341 -10.60 18.13 14.49
CA VAL A 341 -11.89 17.54 14.83
C VAL A 341 -12.85 17.67 13.64
N LEU A 342 -13.69 16.66 13.42
CA LEU A 342 -14.81 16.75 12.49
C LEU A 342 -15.81 17.81 12.98
N GLU A 343 -15.98 18.88 12.21
CA GLU A 343 -16.85 20.02 12.55
C GLU A 343 -18.22 19.90 11.87
N SER A 344 -18.24 19.58 10.57
CA SER A 344 -19.48 19.42 9.80
C SER A 344 -19.27 18.55 8.56
N TYR A 345 -20.38 18.07 8.00
CA TYR A 345 -20.47 17.41 6.70
C TYR A 345 -21.93 17.40 6.22
N GLU A 346 -22.17 17.09 4.93
CA GLU A 346 -23.49 17.04 4.28
C GLU A 346 -23.76 15.70 3.55
#